data_AF-A0A1F5DMH8-F1
#
_entry.id   AF-A0A1F5DMH8-F1
#
_cell.length_a   1.000
_cell.length_b   1.000
_cell.length_c   1.000
_cell.angle_alpha   90.00
_cell.angle_beta   90.00
_cell.angle_gamma   90.00
#
_symmetry.space_group_name_H-M   'P 1'
#
loop_
_entity.id
_entity.type
_entity.pdbx_description
1 polymer ?
#
loop_
_entity_poly.entity_id
_entity_poly.type
_entity_poly.pdbx_seq_one_letter_code
_entity_poly.pdbx_strand_id
1 'polypeptide(L)'
;MLTTSKQMVLDAQRGGYAIGSFNTSDLEITKAIIAAATRLSSPVIIETSEKAIGYAGLEELAGIVRAEAKKIRIPVALHLDHGTNLDLVNRCLEVGYTSVMFDGSKYSFEENQILTRQAVEMAHRRNVPCEGELGSIIKAKKTAPYPVAVEKGFTDPNLVPEFVRNTGIDFLAVSVGSQHGIGENEELDIDLLKKINQKTSIPLVLHGASGVPDEDIKKAIKAGISKINIDTDIRHAFSLSLREITKKFPDLDDPRDIMEKVILEIQGVVEEKIKLFGSEEKACKPK
;
A
#
# COMPACT_ATOMS: atom_id res chain seq x y z
N MET A 1 1.27 -9.32 17.40
CA MET A 1 0.84 -10.45 16.54
C MET A 1 0.22 -9.87 15.29
N LEU A 2 0.35 -10.54 14.13
CA LEU A 2 -0.30 -10.07 12.90
C LEU A 2 -1.82 -10.20 13.00
N THR A 3 -2.53 -9.25 12.39
CA THR A 3 -3.98 -9.26 12.23
C THR A 3 -4.34 -8.98 10.78
N THR A 4 -5.58 -9.27 10.39
CA THR A 4 -6.08 -8.93 9.05
C THR A 4 -6.22 -7.43 8.88
N SER A 5 -6.01 -6.93 7.67
CA SER A 5 -6.22 -5.51 7.33
C SER A 5 -7.70 -5.08 7.36
N LYS A 6 -8.65 -6.02 7.37
CA LYS A 6 -10.09 -5.74 7.25
C LYS A 6 -10.60 -4.74 8.28
N GLN A 7 -10.35 -5.00 9.56
CA GLN A 7 -10.90 -4.16 10.61
C GLN A 7 -10.26 -2.76 10.62
N MET A 8 -8.93 -2.68 10.46
CA MET A 8 -8.23 -1.40 10.45
C MET A 8 -8.67 -0.48 9.30
N VAL A 9 -8.88 -1.03 8.09
CA VAL A 9 -9.32 -0.23 6.94
C VAL A 9 -10.80 0.17 7.07
N LEU A 10 -11.66 -0.70 7.62
CA LEU A 10 -13.05 -0.35 7.92
C LEU A 10 -13.17 0.73 9.02
N ASP A 11 -12.31 0.68 10.04
CA ASP A 11 -12.24 1.73 11.07
C ASP A 11 -11.79 3.06 10.47
N ALA A 12 -10.83 3.04 9.55
CA ALA A 12 -10.37 4.22 8.82
C ALA A 12 -11.47 4.86 7.97
N GLN A 13 -12.20 4.04 7.21
CA GLN A 13 -13.35 4.49 6.42
C GLN A 13 -14.41 5.16 7.31
N ARG A 14 -14.76 4.55 8.45
CA ARG A 14 -15.74 5.13 9.39
C ARG A 14 -15.24 6.38 10.09
N GLY A 15 -13.95 6.42 10.40
CA GLY A 15 -13.32 7.51 11.14
C GLY A 15 -12.89 8.71 10.29
N GLY A 16 -12.99 8.61 8.95
CA GLY A 16 -12.56 9.67 8.05
C GLY A 16 -11.04 9.90 8.04
N TYR A 17 -10.27 8.83 8.18
CA TYR A 17 -8.80 8.82 8.10
C TYR A 17 -8.35 7.69 7.16
N ALA A 18 -7.04 7.58 6.89
CA ALA A 18 -6.49 6.47 6.10
C ALA A 18 -5.39 5.71 6.84
N ILE A 19 -5.30 4.40 6.57
CA ILE A 19 -4.20 3.55 7.02
C ILE A 19 -3.05 3.66 6.04
N GLY A 20 -1.84 3.87 6.55
CA GLY A 20 -0.63 3.76 5.75
C GLY A 20 -0.31 2.30 5.44
N SER A 21 -0.16 2.01 4.16
CA SER A 21 0.43 0.79 3.62
C SER A 21 1.83 1.15 3.14
N PHE A 22 2.85 0.51 3.70
CA PHE A 22 4.25 0.89 3.49
C PHE A 22 5.02 -0.30 2.94
N ASN A 23 5.65 -0.13 1.78
CA ASN A 23 6.44 -1.18 1.16
C ASN A 23 7.71 -1.45 1.97
N THR A 24 8.08 -2.73 2.06
CA THR A 24 9.36 -3.16 2.62
C THR A 24 10.06 -4.19 1.74
N SER A 25 11.39 -4.21 1.82
CA SER A 25 12.26 -5.15 1.09
C SER A 25 13.36 -5.77 1.97
N ASP A 26 13.45 -5.40 3.25
CA ASP A 26 14.50 -5.84 4.17
C ASP A 26 14.10 -5.65 5.64
N LEU A 27 15.05 -5.92 6.54
CA LEU A 27 14.88 -5.80 7.99
C LEU A 27 14.81 -4.34 8.44
N GLU A 28 15.68 -3.49 7.90
CA GLU A 28 15.87 -2.10 8.29
C GLU A 28 14.61 -1.27 8.01
N ILE A 29 14.07 -1.36 6.79
CA ILE A 29 12.82 -0.70 6.40
C ILE A 29 11.65 -1.22 7.25
N THR A 30 11.57 -2.54 7.44
CA THR A 30 10.51 -3.13 8.29
C THR A 30 10.56 -2.57 9.71
N LYS A 31 11.76 -2.50 10.31
CA LYS A 31 11.97 -1.93 11.65
C LYS A 31 11.55 -0.46 11.71
N ALA A 32 11.93 0.34 10.71
CA ALA A 32 11.58 1.75 10.64
C ALA A 32 10.06 1.96 10.61
N ILE A 33 9.34 1.22 9.75
CA ILE A 33 7.88 1.30 9.64
C ILE A 33 7.20 0.93 10.97
N ILE A 34 7.63 -0.17 11.57
CA ILE A 34 7.07 -0.70 12.82
C ILE A 34 7.36 0.25 13.99
N ALA A 35 8.56 0.81 14.06
CA ALA A 35 8.94 1.78 15.08
C ALA A 35 8.09 3.05 14.99
N ALA A 36 7.92 3.60 13.78
CA ALA A 36 7.07 4.76 13.50
C ALA A 36 5.63 4.54 13.95
N ALA A 37 5.02 3.44 13.49
CA ALA A 37 3.64 3.09 13.83
C ALA A 37 3.46 2.85 15.34
N THR A 38 4.43 2.18 15.97
CA THR A 38 4.40 1.93 17.43
C THR A 38 4.47 3.23 18.22
N ARG A 39 5.39 4.13 17.85
CA ARG A 39 5.56 5.42 18.53
C ARG A 39 4.29 6.27 18.47
N LEU A 40 3.61 6.24 17.32
CA LEU A 40 2.38 7.00 17.10
C LEU A 40 1.10 6.23 17.48
N SER A 41 1.21 5.03 18.05
CA SER A 41 0.06 4.16 18.35
C SER A 41 -0.92 4.04 17.17
N SER A 42 -0.37 3.87 15.96
CA SER A 42 -1.14 3.79 14.71
C SER A 42 -1.21 2.34 14.21
N PRO A 43 -2.37 1.85 13.73
CA PRO A 43 -2.44 0.61 12.96
C PRO A 43 -1.69 0.77 11.64
N VAL A 44 -0.99 -0.28 11.19
CA VAL A 44 -0.14 -0.20 10.00
C VAL A 44 -0.25 -1.45 9.13
N ILE A 45 -0.16 -1.25 7.81
CA ILE A 45 -0.01 -2.32 6.83
C ILE A 45 1.43 -2.29 6.33
N ILE A 46 2.12 -3.43 6.42
CA ILE A 46 3.42 -3.63 5.80
C ILE A 46 3.16 -4.41 4.53
N GLU A 47 3.63 -3.91 3.39
CA GLU A 47 3.36 -4.52 2.10
C GLU A 47 4.63 -4.91 1.36
N THR A 48 4.53 -5.97 0.57
CA THR A 48 5.65 -6.49 -0.22
C THR A 48 5.19 -6.65 -1.65
N SER A 49 5.91 -6.02 -2.59
CA SER A 49 5.67 -6.20 -4.02
C SER A 49 6.32 -7.49 -4.53
N GLU A 50 5.95 -7.94 -5.73
CA GLU A 50 6.63 -9.07 -6.38
C GLU A 50 8.15 -8.86 -6.49
N LYS A 51 8.58 -7.60 -6.71
CA LYS A 51 10.00 -7.23 -6.78
C LYS A 51 10.70 -7.39 -5.43
N ALA A 52 10.07 -6.97 -4.34
CA ALA A 52 10.63 -7.16 -3.00
C ALA A 52 10.73 -8.65 -2.67
N ILE A 53 9.69 -9.43 -2.98
CA ILE A 53 9.68 -10.89 -2.81
C ILE A 53 10.78 -11.55 -3.65
N GLY A 54 10.95 -11.15 -4.91
CA GLY A 54 12.01 -11.68 -5.77
C GLY A 54 13.42 -11.31 -5.32
N TYR A 55 13.58 -10.20 -4.61
CA TYR A 55 14.87 -9.76 -4.06
C TYR A 55 15.22 -10.46 -2.75
N ALA A 56 14.33 -10.43 -1.76
CA ALA A 56 14.62 -10.87 -0.40
C ALA A 56 14.13 -12.28 -0.08
N GLY A 57 13.18 -12.80 -0.86
CA GLY A 57 12.49 -14.07 -0.59
C GLY A 57 11.15 -13.87 0.14
N LEU A 58 10.17 -14.71 -0.19
CA LEU A 58 8.80 -14.62 0.33
C LEU A 58 8.75 -14.99 1.82
N GLU A 59 9.36 -16.12 2.18
CA GLU A 59 9.41 -16.67 3.53
C GLU A 59 10.24 -15.77 4.46
N GLU A 60 11.32 -15.19 3.95
CA GLU A 60 12.20 -14.26 4.65
C GLU A 60 11.45 -12.97 5.03
N LEU A 61 10.80 -12.31 4.06
CA LEU A 61 10.02 -11.10 4.33
C LEU A 61 8.86 -11.37 5.30
N ALA A 62 8.12 -12.47 5.09
CA ALA A 62 7.07 -12.88 6.03
C ALA A 62 7.63 -13.16 7.43
N GLY A 63 8.83 -13.76 7.50
CA GLY A 63 9.55 -14.05 8.74
C GLY A 63 9.94 -12.77 9.50
N ILE A 64 10.56 -11.81 8.80
CA ILE A 64 10.96 -10.51 9.34
C ILE A 64 9.74 -9.78 9.92
N VAL A 65 8.68 -9.60 9.10
CA VAL A 65 7.48 -8.88 9.51
C VAL A 65 6.80 -9.56 10.70
N ARG A 66 6.70 -10.89 10.70
CA ARG A 66 6.14 -11.66 11.82
C ARG A 66 6.98 -11.50 13.09
N ALA A 67 8.31 -11.51 12.98
CA ALA A 67 9.21 -11.39 14.11
C ALA A 67 9.10 -10.01 14.77
N GLU A 68 9.06 -8.93 13.98
CA GLU A 68 8.91 -7.57 14.50
C GLU A 68 7.49 -7.31 15.03
N ALA A 69 6.44 -7.74 14.33
CA ALA A 69 5.05 -7.58 14.78
C ALA A 69 4.70 -8.33 16.08
N LYS A 70 5.48 -9.35 16.47
CA LYS A 70 5.33 -10.05 17.76
C LYS A 70 5.76 -9.20 18.97
N LYS A 71 6.61 -8.19 18.76
CA LYS A 71 7.19 -7.37 19.84
C LYS A 71 6.27 -6.25 20.31
N ILE A 72 5.22 -5.95 19.55
CA ILE A 72 4.38 -4.77 19.74
C ILE A 72 2.89 -5.13 19.87
N ARG A 73 2.10 -4.14 20.30
CA ARG A 73 0.67 -4.31 20.62
C ARG A 73 -0.29 -3.60 19.66
N ILE A 74 0.22 -2.78 18.73
CA ILE A 74 -0.63 -2.17 17.70
C ILE A 74 -1.03 -3.21 16.63
N PRO A 75 -2.16 -3.01 15.93
CA PRO A 75 -2.53 -3.83 14.77
C PRO A 75 -1.50 -3.71 13.64
N VAL A 76 -0.97 -4.83 13.18
CA VAL A 76 -0.08 -4.91 12.01
C VAL A 76 -0.63 -5.96 11.04
N ALA A 77 -0.78 -5.59 9.76
CA ALA A 77 -1.08 -6.54 8.69
C ALA A 77 0.12 -6.70 7.75
N LEU A 78 0.26 -7.88 7.16
CA LEU A 78 1.19 -8.17 6.07
C LEU A 78 0.40 -8.32 4.76
N HIS A 79 0.73 -7.51 3.76
CA HIS A 79 0.00 -7.38 2.51
C HIS A 79 0.84 -7.73 1.28
N LEU A 80 0.27 -8.51 0.35
CA LEU A 80 0.83 -8.68 -0.99
C LEU A 80 0.40 -7.48 -1.84
N ASP A 81 1.38 -6.72 -2.32
CA ASP A 81 1.18 -5.53 -3.14
C ASP A 81 1.30 -5.88 -4.64
N HIS A 82 0.32 -5.47 -5.44
CA HIS A 82 0.22 -5.74 -6.88
C HIS A 82 0.48 -7.20 -7.31
N GLY A 83 -0.14 -8.19 -6.64
CA GLY A 83 -0.04 -9.59 -7.06
C GLY A 83 -0.65 -9.81 -8.44
N THR A 84 0.14 -10.25 -9.42
CA THR A 84 -0.30 -10.34 -10.83
C THR A 84 -0.72 -11.74 -11.26
N ASN A 85 -0.52 -12.75 -10.40
CA ASN A 85 -0.88 -14.14 -10.69
C ASN A 85 -1.36 -14.86 -9.42
N LEU A 86 -2.22 -15.85 -9.61
CA LEU A 86 -2.90 -16.55 -8.52
C LEU A 86 -1.97 -17.49 -7.72
N ASP A 87 -0.91 -18.00 -8.33
CA ASP A 87 0.08 -18.83 -7.64
C ASP A 87 0.76 -18.03 -6.53
N LEU A 88 1.21 -16.81 -6.85
CA LEU A 88 1.81 -15.93 -5.86
C LEU A 88 0.83 -15.57 -4.74
N VAL A 89 -0.43 -15.25 -5.07
CA VAL A 89 -1.47 -15.01 -4.05
C VAL A 89 -1.59 -16.22 -3.11
N ASN A 90 -1.69 -17.43 -3.64
CA ASN A 90 -1.80 -18.64 -2.82
C ASN A 90 -0.55 -18.87 -1.96
N ARG A 91 0.66 -18.69 -2.51
CA ARG A 91 1.92 -18.81 -1.77
C ARG A 91 2.01 -17.79 -0.63
N CYS A 92 1.63 -16.53 -0.86
CA CYS A 92 1.55 -15.51 0.19
C CYS A 92 0.59 -15.93 1.32
N LEU A 93 -0.58 -16.46 0.97
CA LEU A 93 -1.53 -16.98 1.95
C LEU A 93 -0.98 -18.17 2.74
N GLU A 94 -0.25 -19.08 2.10
CA GLU A 94 0.39 -20.24 2.74
C GLU A 94 1.47 -19.84 3.74
N VAL A 95 2.27 -18.81 3.44
CA VAL A 95 3.28 -18.29 4.38
C VAL A 95 2.69 -17.33 5.41
N GLY A 96 1.37 -17.12 5.42
CA GLY A 96 0.65 -16.41 6.48
C GLY A 96 0.53 -14.90 6.29
N TYR A 97 0.44 -14.42 5.05
CA TYR A 97 -0.02 -13.05 4.77
C TYR A 97 -1.44 -12.86 5.31
N THR A 98 -1.71 -11.66 5.85
CA THR A 98 -3.01 -11.34 6.47
C THR A 98 -3.83 -10.34 5.67
N SER A 99 -3.35 -10.00 4.47
CA SER A 99 -4.02 -9.21 3.44
C SER A 99 -3.39 -9.58 2.10
N VAL A 100 -4.14 -9.63 1.02
CA VAL A 100 -3.57 -9.83 -0.33
C VAL A 100 -4.24 -8.90 -1.33
N MET A 101 -3.53 -8.58 -2.41
CA MET A 101 -4.08 -7.89 -3.56
C MET A 101 -3.91 -8.76 -4.81
N PHE A 102 -4.93 -8.76 -5.67
CA PHE A 102 -4.78 -9.19 -7.05
C PHE A 102 -4.91 -7.97 -7.98
N ASP A 103 -3.84 -7.62 -8.69
CA ASP A 103 -3.84 -6.57 -9.71
C ASP A 103 -4.18 -7.18 -11.08
N GLY A 104 -5.48 -7.18 -11.38
CA GLY A 104 -6.02 -7.56 -12.68
C GLY A 104 -6.18 -6.38 -13.66
N SER A 105 -5.72 -5.17 -13.32
CA SER A 105 -6.04 -3.93 -14.06
C SER A 105 -5.56 -3.94 -15.52
N LYS A 106 -4.54 -4.75 -15.84
CA LYS A 106 -4.01 -4.94 -17.19
C LYS A 106 -4.88 -5.83 -18.10
N TYR A 107 -5.81 -6.60 -17.53
CA TYR A 107 -6.68 -7.50 -18.29
C TYR A 107 -7.95 -6.78 -18.78
N SER A 108 -8.73 -7.44 -19.64
CA SER A 108 -10.08 -6.97 -19.93
C SER A 108 -10.92 -6.92 -18.65
N PHE A 109 -12.01 -6.16 -18.67
CA PHE A 109 -12.89 -6.02 -17.50
C PHE A 109 -13.44 -7.38 -17.04
N GLU A 110 -13.88 -8.22 -17.98
CA GLU A 110 -14.40 -9.55 -17.68
C GLU A 110 -13.31 -10.49 -17.11
N GLU A 111 -12.12 -10.48 -17.70
CA GLU A 111 -11.00 -11.30 -17.21
C GLU A 111 -10.53 -10.84 -15.82
N ASN A 112 -10.47 -9.53 -15.58
CA ASN A 112 -10.14 -8.97 -14.27
C ASN A 112 -11.15 -9.45 -13.21
N GLN A 113 -12.46 -9.40 -13.53
CA GLN A 113 -13.49 -9.91 -12.62
C GLN A 113 -13.30 -11.40 -12.30
N ILE A 114 -13.02 -12.22 -13.30
CA ILE A 114 -12.84 -13.67 -13.14
C ILE A 114 -11.63 -13.97 -12.24
N LEU A 115 -10.47 -13.40 -12.55
CA LEU A 115 -9.23 -13.68 -11.84
C LEU A 115 -9.25 -13.09 -10.42
N THR A 116 -9.76 -11.86 -10.26
CA THR A 116 -9.91 -11.24 -8.93
C THR A 116 -10.84 -12.06 -8.05
N ARG A 117 -11.97 -12.55 -8.58
CA ARG A 117 -12.87 -13.45 -7.82
C ARG A 117 -12.15 -14.72 -7.35
N GLN A 118 -11.32 -15.33 -8.20
CA GLN A 118 -10.54 -16.50 -7.81
C GLN A 118 -9.56 -16.19 -6.67
N ALA A 119 -8.89 -15.05 -6.70
CA ALA A 119 -8.03 -14.59 -5.61
C ALA A 119 -8.82 -14.36 -4.31
N VAL A 120 -9.98 -13.71 -4.40
CA VAL A 120 -10.91 -13.48 -3.28
C VAL A 120 -11.33 -14.81 -2.65
N GLU A 121 -11.74 -15.80 -3.45
CA GLU A 121 -12.13 -17.12 -2.97
C GLU A 121 -10.98 -17.83 -2.23
N MET A 122 -9.73 -17.73 -2.72
CA MET A 122 -8.56 -18.29 -2.06
C MET A 122 -8.28 -17.63 -0.70
N ALA A 123 -8.39 -16.30 -0.63
CA ALA A 123 -8.13 -15.50 0.56
C ALA A 123 -9.23 -15.68 1.62
N HIS A 124 -10.51 -15.62 1.22
CA HIS A 124 -11.65 -15.72 2.12
C HIS A 124 -11.76 -17.10 2.79
N ARG A 125 -11.33 -18.19 2.14
CA ARG A 125 -11.21 -19.52 2.78
C ARG A 125 -10.30 -19.53 4.01
N ARG A 126 -9.40 -18.54 4.12
CA ARG A 126 -8.46 -18.36 5.24
C ARG A 126 -8.80 -17.13 6.10
N ASN A 127 -9.98 -16.53 5.91
CA ASN A 127 -10.41 -15.28 6.55
C ASN A 127 -9.47 -14.09 6.28
N VAL A 128 -8.77 -14.08 5.13
CA VAL A 128 -7.89 -13.00 4.70
C VAL A 128 -8.63 -12.10 3.72
N PRO A 129 -8.66 -10.77 3.91
CA PRO A 129 -9.27 -9.85 2.96
C PRO A 129 -8.45 -9.77 1.67
N CYS A 130 -9.14 -9.52 0.56
CA CYS A 130 -8.53 -9.33 -0.75
C CYS A 130 -8.85 -7.94 -1.32
N GLU A 131 -7.80 -7.21 -1.70
CA GLU A 131 -7.87 -5.98 -2.47
C GLU A 131 -7.91 -6.31 -3.98
N GLY A 132 -8.69 -5.57 -4.74
CA GLY A 132 -8.66 -5.61 -6.21
C GLY A 132 -8.49 -4.21 -6.80
N GLU A 133 -7.97 -4.14 -8.02
CA GLU A 133 -7.76 -2.88 -8.74
C GLU A 133 -8.66 -2.77 -9.96
N LEU A 134 -9.21 -1.57 -10.16
CA LEU A 134 -9.96 -1.20 -11.36
C LEU A 134 -9.41 0.11 -11.93
N GLY A 135 -8.73 0.06 -13.07
CA GLY A 135 -8.29 1.26 -13.80
C GLY A 135 -7.72 0.95 -15.19
N SER A 136 -8.30 1.55 -16.26
CA SER A 136 -7.80 1.44 -17.65
C SER A 136 -8.50 2.32 -18.73
N ILE A 137 -8.99 3.53 -18.43
CA ILE A 137 -9.24 4.54 -19.49
C ILE A 137 -7.94 5.27 -19.89
N ILE A 138 -7.25 4.82 -20.92
CA ILE A 138 -6.08 5.52 -21.51
C ILE A 138 -6.56 6.89 -22.05
N LYS A 139 -6.14 8.00 -21.42
CA LYS A 139 -6.28 9.33 -22.06
C LYS A 139 -5.17 9.44 -23.11
N ALA A 140 -5.48 9.15 -24.37
CA ALA A 140 -4.51 9.21 -25.47
C ALA A 140 -3.68 10.52 -25.45
N LYS A 141 -2.38 10.46 -25.13
CA LYS A 141 -1.45 11.56 -25.42
C LYS A 141 -1.19 11.63 -26.92
N LYS A 142 -1.39 12.82 -27.48
CA LYS A 142 -1.28 13.07 -28.93
C LYS A 142 0.14 12.99 -29.52
N THR A 143 1.20 12.76 -28.75
CA THR A 143 2.58 12.82 -29.28
C THR A 143 3.59 12.09 -28.37
N ALA A 144 4.07 10.90 -28.74
CA ALA A 144 5.34 10.36 -28.20
C ALA A 144 5.98 9.36 -29.21
N PRO A 145 7.25 9.53 -29.62
CA PRO A 145 7.92 8.73 -30.66
C PRO A 145 8.76 7.55 -30.14
N TYR A 146 8.55 7.10 -28.90
CA TYR A 146 9.31 6.00 -28.26
C TYR A 146 8.35 4.98 -27.64
N PRO A 147 8.76 3.73 -27.30
CA PRO A 147 7.85 2.73 -26.79
C PRO A 147 7.25 3.22 -25.46
N VAL A 148 5.99 3.63 -25.52
CA VAL A 148 5.25 4.22 -24.41
C VAL A 148 4.86 3.08 -23.48
N ALA A 149 5.23 3.18 -22.21
CA ALA A 149 4.62 2.39 -21.16
C ALA A 149 3.09 2.53 -21.29
N VAL A 150 2.33 1.42 -21.21
CA VAL A 150 0.87 1.47 -21.30
C VAL A 150 0.36 2.46 -20.26
N GLU A 151 -0.24 3.58 -20.69
CA GLU A 151 -0.77 4.59 -19.77
C GLU A 151 -1.88 3.95 -18.93
N LYS A 152 -1.66 3.79 -17.61
CA LYS A 152 -2.73 3.37 -16.70
C LYS A 152 -3.83 4.43 -16.76
N GLY A 153 -5.05 3.96 -16.95
CA GLY A 153 -6.19 4.83 -17.18
C GLY A 153 -7.06 5.06 -15.96
N PHE A 154 -7.96 6.05 -16.02
CA PHE A 154 -8.86 6.36 -14.91
C PHE A 154 -9.90 5.25 -14.66
N THR A 155 -10.33 5.10 -13.42
CA THR A 155 -11.45 4.22 -13.05
C THR A 155 -12.77 4.78 -13.57
N ASP A 156 -13.59 3.97 -14.24
CA ASP A 156 -14.97 4.33 -14.59
C ASP A 156 -15.90 4.07 -13.38
N PRO A 157 -16.54 5.10 -12.78
CA PRO A 157 -17.46 4.91 -11.67
C PRO A 157 -18.65 3.98 -11.99
N ASN A 158 -19.05 3.84 -13.25
CA ASN A 158 -20.18 3.02 -13.63
C ASN A 158 -19.87 1.52 -13.60
N LEU A 159 -18.60 1.14 -13.73
CA LEU A 159 -18.15 -0.26 -13.66
C LEU A 159 -17.97 -0.75 -12.21
N VAL A 160 -17.78 0.19 -11.27
CA VAL A 160 -17.50 -0.11 -9.86
C VAL A 160 -18.55 -1.01 -9.19
N PRO A 161 -19.88 -0.74 -9.27
CA PRO A 161 -20.86 -1.59 -8.59
C PRO A 161 -20.86 -3.03 -9.10
N GLU A 162 -20.63 -3.20 -10.40
CA GLU A 162 -20.56 -4.52 -11.01
C GLU A 162 -19.27 -5.24 -10.61
N PHE A 163 -18.13 -4.57 -10.70
CA PHE A 163 -16.84 -5.14 -10.31
C PHE A 163 -16.84 -5.62 -8.86
N VAL A 164 -17.29 -4.79 -7.91
CA VAL A 164 -17.36 -5.13 -6.49
C VAL A 164 -18.27 -6.33 -6.25
N ARG A 165 -19.47 -6.34 -6.86
CA ARG A 165 -20.44 -7.44 -6.69
C ARG A 165 -19.93 -8.75 -7.27
N ASN A 166 -19.34 -8.71 -8.47
CA ASN A 166 -18.93 -9.92 -9.18
C ASN A 166 -17.62 -10.51 -8.63
N THR A 167 -16.78 -9.71 -7.97
CA THR A 167 -15.51 -10.17 -7.41
C THR A 167 -15.60 -10.51 -5.92
N GLY A 168 -16.37 -9.77 -5.14
CA GLY A 168 -16.45 -9.93 -3.68
C GLY A 168 -15.23 -9.37 -2.92
N ILE A 169 -14.44 -8.48 -3.55
CA ILE A 169 -13.29 -7.82 -2.91
C ILE A 169 -13.69 -7.05 -1.64
N ASP A 170 -12.74 -6.95 -0.72
CA ASP A 170 -12.89 -6.22 0.54
C ASP A 170 -12.52 -4.73 0.40
N PHE A 171 -11.54 -4.42 -0.47
CA PHE A 171 -11.10 -3.05 -0.75
C PHE A 171 -10.91 -2.86 -2.25
N LEU A 172 -11.14 -1.63 -2.73
CA LEU A 172 -10.98 -1.27 -4.14
C LEU A 172 -9.88 -0.23 -4.33
N ALA A 173 -8.81 -0.60 -5.01
CA ALA A 173 -7.83 0.34 -5.54
C ALA A 173 -8.39 1.04 -6.79
N VAL A 174 -8.28 2.37 -6.80
CA VAL A 174 -8.82 3.23 -7.86
C VAL A 174 -7.73 4.10 -8.48
N SER A 175 -7.84 4.32 -9.79
CA SER A 175 -6.97 5.19 -10.56
C SER A 175 -7.65 6.54 -10.78
N VAL A 176 -7.21 7.55 -10.02
CA VAL A 176 -7.77 8.91 -10.04
C VAL A 176 -6.73 9.99 -10.36
N GLY A 177 -5.59 9.61 -10.94
CA GLY A 177 -4.57 10.56 -11.43
C GLY A 177 -3.17 10.32 -10.87
N SER A 178 -3.03 9.58 -9.77
CA SER A 178 -1.73 9.15 -9.26
C SER A 178 -1.09 8.09 -10.17
N GLN A 179 0.22 8.23 -10.42
CA GLN A 179 1.06 7.25 -11.09
C GLN A 179 2.09 6.68 -10.10
N HIS A 180 2.60 5.50 -10.44
CA HIS A 180 3.69 4.90 -9.66
C HIS A 180 5.02 5.61 -9.97
N GLY A 181 5.41 6.59 -9.17
CA GLY A 181 6.75 7.19 -9.25
C GLY A 181 6.82 8.67 -8.91
N ILE A 182 7.94 9.29 -9.28
CA ILE A 182 8.19 10.73 -9.10
C ILE A 182 7.65 11.44 -10.34
N GLY A 183 6.34 11.62 -10.41
CA GLY A 183 5.72 12.61 -11.28
C GLY A 183 5.60 13.92 -10.51
N GLU A 184 6.25 14.99 -10.95
CA GLU A 184 6.02 16.31 -10.36
C GLU A 184 4.57 16.76 -10.67
N ASN A 185 3.84 17.17 -9.63
CA ASN A 185 2.49 17.74 -9.70
C ASN A 185 1.41 16.81 -10.27
N GLU A 186 1.34 15.57 -9.77
CA GLU A 186 0.19 14.71 -10.02
C GLU A 186 -1.01 15.18 -9.20
N GLU A 187 -1.89 15.97 -9.83
CA GLU A 187 -3.16 16.37 -9.25
C GLU A 187 -4.15 15.19 -9.26
N LEU A 188 -4.72 14.90 -8.09
CA LEU A 188 -5.77 13.89 -7.98
C LEU A 188 -7.11 14.46 -8.46
N ASP A 189 -7.84 13.69 -9.27
CA ASP A 189 -9.22 14.00 -9.64
C ASP A 189 -10.17 13.66 -8.48
N ILE A 190 -10.27 14.60 -7.53
CA ILE A 190 -11.08 14.46 -6.33
C ILE A 190 -12.58 14.32 -6.66
N ASP A 191 -13.05 14.94 -7.74
CA ASP A 191 -14.46 14.85 -8.14
C ASP A 191 -14.79 13.49 -8.74
N LEU A 192 -13.87 12.89 -9.51
CA LEU A 192 -13.97 11.50 -9.92
C LEU A 192 -13.96 10.57 -8.71
N LEU A 193 -13.04 10.77 -7.77
CA LEU A 193 -12.97 9.96 -6.54
C LEU A 193 -14.29 10.00 -5.76
N LYS A 194 -14.91 11.17 -5.59
CA LYS A 194 -16.25 11.29 -4.96
C LYS A 194 -17.31 10.51 -5.73
N LYS A 195 -17.31 10.57 -7.07
CA LYS A 195 -18.25 9.80 -7.91
C LYS A 195 -18.05 8.29 -7.72
N ILE A 196 -16.81 7.82 -7.62
CA ILE A 196 -16.50 6.41 -7.35
C ILE A 196 -16.98 6.01 -5.95
N ASN A 197 -16.68 6.82 -4.93
CA ASN A 197 -17.08 6.53 -3.55
C ASN A 197 -18.61 6.47 -3.40
N GLN A 198 -19.38 7.23 -4.19
CA GLN A 198 -20.85 7.12 -4.21
C GLN A 198 -21.38 5.81 -4.82
N LYS A 199 -20.54 5.05 -5.53
CA LYS A 199 -20.92 3.83 -6.26
C LYS A 199 -20.63 2.55 -5.48
N THR A 200 -19.97 2.64 -4.33
CA THR A 200 -19.64 1.49 -3.51
C THR A 200 -19.71 1.82 -2.02
N SER A 201 -19.79 0.79 -1.19
CA SER A 201 -19.71 0.91 0.27
C SER A 201 -18.40 0.38 0.84
N ILE A 202 -17.58 -0.30 0.03
CA ILE A 202 -16.30 -0.83 0.49
C ILE A 202 -15.23 0.29 0.52
N PRO A 203 -14.22 0.19 1.40
CA PRO A 203 -13.14 1.15 1.45
C PRO A 203 -12.38 1.31 0.13
N LEU A 204 -12.02 2.55 -0.19
CA LEU A 204 -11.19 2.87 -1.36
C LEU A 204 -9.71 2.97 -0.99
N VAL A 205 -8.85 2.54 -1.91
CA VAL A 205 -7.40 2.51 -1.77
C VAL A 205 -6.75 3.42 -2.82
N LEU A 206 -5.78 4.22 -2.38
CA LEU A 206 -4.97 5.07 -3.26
C LEU A 206 -3.56 4.50 -3.37
N HIS A 207 -3.17 4.16 -4.60
CA HIS A 207 -1.80 3.79 -4.94
C HIS A 207 -1.02 5.00 -5.47
N GLY A 208 0.31 4.89 -5.51
CA GLY A 208 1.17 5.91 -6.10
C GLY A 208 1.09 7.27 -5.40
N ALA A 209 0.92 7.30 -4.08
CA ALA A 209 0.71 8.56 -3.34
C ALA A 209 2.00 9.33 -3.03
N SER A 210 3.18 8.74 -3.25
CA SER A 210 4.46 9.42 -3.09
C SER A 210 4.62 10.53 -4.13
N GLY A 211 4.87 11.76 -3.68
CA GLY A 211 4.96 12.94 -4.56
C GLY A 211 3.64 13.69 -4.78
N VAL A 212 2.50 13.11 -4.39
CA VAL A 212 1.21 13.82 -4.37
C VAL A 212 1.25 14.88 -3.25
N PRO A 213 0.82 16.13 -3.51
CA PRO A 213 0.78 17.17 -2.48
C PRO A 213 -0.07 16.77 -1.26
N ASP A 214 0.43 17.06 -0.05
CA ASP A 214 -0.25 16.75 1.21
C ASP A 214 -1.71 17.23 1.27
N GLU A 215 -2.00 18.41 0.71
CA GLU A 215 -3.36 18.94 0.66
C GLU A 215 -4.29 18.10 -0.22
N ASP A 216 -3.78 17.51 -1.30
CA ASP A 216 -4.56 16.62 -2.15
C ASP A 216 -4.76 15.25 -1.51
N ILE A 217 -3.76 14.74 -0.77
CA ILE A 217 -3.94 13.57 0.10
C ILE A 217 -5.06 13.79 1.11
N LYS A 218 -5.06 14.92 1.82
CA LYS A 218 -6.13 15.27 2.78
C LYS A 218 -7.50 15.36 2.10
N LYS A 219 -7.58 15.94 0.89
CA LYS A 219 -8.83 15.98 0.11
C LYS A 219 -9.28 14.58 -0.30
N ALA A 220 -8.36 13.70 -0.70
CA ALA A 220 -8.66 12.34 -1.11
C ALA A 220 -9.20 11.49 0.06
N ILE A 221 -8.60 11.63 1.25
CA ILE A 221 -9.11 10.99 2.48
C ILE A 221 -10.53 11.46 2.78
N LYS A 222 -10.77 12.78 2.75
CA LYS A 222 -12.12 13.35 2.92
C LYS A 222 -13.12 12.88 1.85
N ALA A 223 -12.64 12.50 0.66
CA ALA A 223 -13.45 12.00 -0.43
C ALA A 223 -13.72 10.48 -0.38
N GLY A 224 -13.03 9.74 0.51
CA GLY A 224 -13.32 8.31 0.77
C GLY A 224 -12.10 7.38 0.81
N ILE A 225 -10.89 7.85 0.55
CA ILE A 225 -9.69 7.01 0.63
C ILE A 225 -9.44 6.60 2.09
N SER A 226 -9.25 5.30 2.30
CA SER A 226 -9.08 4.68 3.62
C SER A 226 -7.78 3.87 3.77
N LYS A 227 -7.07 3.61 2.67
CA LYS A 227 -5.72 3.01 2.63
C LYS A 227 -4.88 3.74 1.58
N ILE A 228 -3.63 4.03 1.91
CA ILE A 228 -2.70 4.74 1.03
C ILE A 228 -1.37 3.98 0.98
N ASN A 229 -0.91 3.64 -0.23
CA ASN A 229 0.36 2.95 -0.44
C ASN A 229 1.51 3.96 -0.56
N ILE A 230 2.63 3.67 0.09
CA ILE A 230 3.85 4.49 0.11
C ILE A 230 5.07 3.58 -0.06
N ASP A 231 5.84 3.84 -1.12
CA ASP A 231 7.10 3.15 -1.44
C ASP A 231 8.23 4.13 -1.76
N THR A 232 8.03 4.97 -2.77
CA THR A 232 9.08 5.85 -3.29
C THR A 232 9.67 6.77 -2.22
N ASP A 233 8.85 7.32 -1.33
CA ASP A 233 9.32 8.15 -0.21
C ASP A 233 10.28 7.38 0.72
N ILE A 234 9.97 6.10 1.01
CA ILE A 234 10.81 5.23 1.85
C ILE A 234 12.13 4.91 1.14
N ARG A 235 12.09 4.54 -0.14
CA ARG A 235 13.30 4.25 -0.92
C ARG A 235 14.21 5.46 -1.04
N HIS A 236 13.62 6.65 -1.17
CA HIS A 236 14.33 7.92 -1.18
C HIS A 236 14.98 8.20 0.17
N ALA A 237 14.21 8.10 1.26
CA ALA A 237 14.72 8.28 2.62
C ALA A 237 15.90 7.34 2.90
N PHE A 238 15.78 6.06 2.55
CA PHE A 238 16.85 5.08 2.67
C PHE A 238 18.10 5.49 1.87
N SER A 239 17.93 5.75 0.56
CA SER A 239 19.06 5.97 -0.34
C SER A 239 19.79 7.28 -0.06
N LEU A 240 19.06 8.35 0.28
CA LEU A 240 19.63 9.65 0.58
C LEU A 240 20.34 9.62 1.94
N SER A 241 19.68 9.14 2.98
CA SER A 241 20.28 9.05 4.32
C SER A 241 21.55 8.21 4.31
N LEU A 242 21.56 7.05 3.65
CA LEU A 242 22.75 6.20 3.55
C LEU A 242 23.94 6.97 2.94
N ARG A 243 23.72 7.71 1.85
CA ARG A 243 24.77 8.52 1.19
C ARG A 243 25.24 9.66 2.08
N GLU A 244 24.32 10.33 2.78
CA GLU A 244 24.65 11.46 3.64
C GLU A 244 25.40 11.01 4.91
N ILE A 245 24.96 9.92 5.53
CA ILE A 245 25.58 9.34 6.73
C ILE A 245 27.02 8.90 6.42
N THR A 246 27.22 8.14 5.35
CA THR A 246 28.56 7.66 4.95
C THR A 246 29.49 8.80 4.53
N LYS A 247 28.96 9.86 3.91
CA LYS A 247 29.74 11.07 3.60
C LYS A 247 30.10 11.87 4.86
N LYS A 248 29.17 11.98 5.82
CA LYS A 248 29.33 12.78 7.04
C LYS A 248 30.21 12.09 8.08
N PHE A 249 30.18 10.75 8.12
CA PHE A 249 30.92 9.92 9.06
C PHE A 249 31.75 8.88 8.28
N PRO A 250 32.84 9.31 7.60
CA PRO A 250 33.63 8.43 6.74
C PRO A 250 34.36 7.31 7.50
N ASP A 251 34.58 7.49 8.81
CA ASP A 251 35.22 6.50 9.68
C ASP A 251 34.22 5.49 10.26
N LEU A 252 32.92 5.61 9.95
CA LEU A 252 31.89 4.67 10.39
C LEU A 252 31.93 3.43 9.47
N ASP A 253 32.47 2.33 9.98
CA ASP A 253 32.68 1.09 9.21
C ASP A 253 31.80 -0.08 9.66
N ASP A 254 31.26 -0.04 10.88
CA ASP A 254 30.26 -1.00 11.35
C ASP A 254 28.92 -0.77 10.62
N PRO A 255 28.43 -1.76 9.83
CA PRO A 255 27.17 -1.62 9.10
C PRO A 255 25.98 -1.31 10.02
N ARG A 256 26.01 -1.78 11.27
CA ARG A 256 24.91 -1.59 12.22
C ARG A 256 24.79 -0.13 12.63
N ASP A 257 25.91 0.54 12.91
CA ASP A 257 25.90 1.95 13.30
C ASP A 257 25.44 2.85 12.15
N ILE A 258 25.75 2.47 10.90
CA ILE A 258 25.24 3.14 9.70
C ILE A 258 23.73 2.92 9.59
N MET A 259 23.28 1.66 9.64
CA MET A 259 21.88 1.30 9.43
C MET A 259 20.96 1.81 10.54
N GLU A 260 21.40 1.87 11.80
CA GLU A 260 20.62 2.48 12.88
C GLU A 260 20.27 3.94 12.57
N LYS A 261 21.19 4.70 11.95
CA LYS A 261 20.92 6.08 11.52
C LYS A 261 19.98 6.13 10.32
N VAL A 262 20.15 5.25 9.34
CA VAL A 262 19.25 5.14 8.18
C VAL A 262 17.82 4.78 8.61
N ILE A 263 17.66 3.85 9.55
CA ILE A 263 16.38 3.45 10.12
C ILE A 263 15.64 4.66 10.71
N LEU A 264 16.35 5.55 11.44
CA LEU A 264 15.74 6.74 12.04
C LEU A 264 15.22 7.73 10.99
N GLU A 265 15.93 7.91 9.88
CA GLU A 265 15.48 8.78 8.78
C GLU A 265 14.23 8.23 8.08
N ILE A 266 14.21 6.92 7.82
CA ILE A 266 13.02 6.26 7.25
C ILE A 266 11.85 6.34 8.24
N GLN A 267 12.11 6.12 9.53
CA GLN A 267 11.11 6.21 10.57
C GLN A 267 10.47 7.60 10.59
N GLY A 268 11.25 8.67 10.49
CA GLY A 268 10.74 10.05 10.41
C GLY A 268 9.76 10.25 9.25
N VAL A 269 10.10 9.76 8.05
CA VAL A 269 9.21 9.85 6.88
C VAL A 269 7.91 9.07 7.09
N VAL A 270 7.98 7.85 7.64
CA VAL A 270 6.76 7.05 7.92
C VAL A 270 5.87 7.76 8.96
N GLU A 271 6.46 8.40 9.97
CA GLU A 271 5.73 9.16 10.98
C GLU A 271 5.01 10.38 10.40
N GLU A 272 5.65 11.10 9.48
CA GLU A 272 5.03 12.21 8.75
C GLU A 272 3.83 11.73 7.94
N LYS A 273 3.96 10.60 7.24
CA LYS A 273 2.84 10.01 6.48
C LYS A 273 1.70 9.53 7.38
N ILE A 274 1.99 8.87 8.51
CA ILE A 274 0.97 8.46 9.48
C ILE A 274 0.16 9.66 10.00
N LYS A 275 0.85 10.76 10.32
CA LYS A 275 0.22 12.03 10.75
C LYS A 275 -0.63 12.64 9.64
N LEU A 276 -0.09 12.72 8.43
CA LEU A 276 -0.80 13.21 7.26
C LEU A 276 -2.10 12.42 7.01
N PHE A 277 -2.07 11.11 7.20
CA PHE A 277 -3.21 10.24 6.99
C PHE A 277 -4.22 10.25 8.15
N GLY A 278 -3.86 10.85 9.29
CA GLY A 278 -4.72 10.94 10.48
C GLY A 278 -4.89 9.61 11.24
N SER A 279 -3.97 8.66 11.07
CA SER A 279 -4.04 7.33 11.71
C SER A 279 -3.31 7.25 13.05
N GLU A 280 -2.62 8.31 13.48
CA GLU A 280 -2.04 8.38 14.83
C GLU A 280 -3.09 8.19 15.92
N GLU A 281 -2.71 7.46 16.96
CA GLU A 281 -3.55 7.08 18.11
C GLU A 281 -4.81 6.26 17.75
N LYS A 282 -4.93 5.77 16.51
CA LYS A 282 -6.08 4.95 16.07
C LYS A 282 -5.92 3.47 16.36
N ALA A 283 -4.80 3.04 16.94
CA ALA A 283 -4.67 1.65 17.37
C ALA A 283 -5.60 1.44 18.57
N CYS A 284 -6.76 0.84 18.33
CA CYS A 284 -7.60 0.35 19.42
C CYS A 284 -6.72 -0.53 20.32
N LYS A 285 -6.60 -0.19 21.61
CA LYS A 285 -5.97 -1.09 22.59
C LYS A 285 -6.69 -2.44 22.47
N PRO A 286 -5.98 -3.56 22.25
CA PRO A 286 -6.64 -4.85 22.26
C PRO A 286 -7.40 -4.98 23.59
N LYS A 287 -8.68 -5.34 23.50
CA LYS A 287 -9.45 -5.76 24.67
C LYS A 287 -8.84 -7.02 25.27
#